data_AF-A0AAU6PW73-F1
#
_entry.id   AF-A0AAU6PW73-F1
#
_cell.length_a   1.000
_cell.length_b   1.000
_cell.length_c   1.000
_cell.angle_alpha   90.00
_cell.angle_beta   90.00
_cell.angle_gamma   90.00
#
_symmetry.space_group_name_H-M   'P 1'
#
loop_
_entity.id
_entity.type
_entity.pdbx_description
1 polymer ?
#
loop_
_entity_poly.entity_id
_entity_poly.type
_entity_poly.pdbx_seq_one_letter_code
_entity_poly.pdbx_strand_id
1 'polypeptide(L)'
;MFEYKLDFYQNLLTLTILILGLFLVLVIGAKKKGDVAKILILYVWHTLFAAIYYLFSLSNVSDAKGYYRSSITEDSFQFYPGSPFVNYIASIFSRGIDASYLNTALVFSIIGALGLVLFYLSLKKYLNSLSSYWFLILLLPSMSFWTSSLSKDSISFFAVCLLIYAITTSKKTILLSSIAFFAMFMVRPHIGALILASYVIYFIIRAKVHILFKVITIPAILAGLLLSISFVEQYIGLDESSADGYMDYIDKRESVSQTGGSAVDISSMSYPMKMFTYTFRPLPFEAHSITALVNSIENTLLLFAFIYIVIKTRFKLRPFIQDKNMWLFAYLMLTSSVLALTTANLGIATRQKWMFMPVIIYLLIYVFHQYRTDSLKN
;
A
#
# COMPACT_ATOMS: atom_id res chain seq x y z
N MET A 1 24.50 -15.00 -15.15
CA MET A 1 25.31 -15.76 -14.16
C MET A 1 25.48 -15.05 -12.80
N PHE A 2 25.17 -13.74 -12.68
CA PHE A 2 25.28 -12.96 -11.43
C PHE A 2 24.04 -12.99 -10.52
N GLU A 3 22.89 -13.50 -10.97
CA GLU A 3 21.64 -13.41 -10.20
C GLU A 3 21.59 -14.25 -8.91
N TYR A 4 22.45 -15.28 -8.77
CA TYR A 4 22.29 -16.31 -7.72
C TYR A 4 23.58 -16.76 -7.01
N LYS A 5 24.69 -16.02 -7.12
CA LYS A 5 25.91 -16.38 -6.39
C LYS A 5 25.76 -16.03 -4.91
N LEU A 6 25.65 -17.04 -4.06
CA LEU A 6 25.77 -16.94 -2.59
C LEU A 6 27.21 -17.29 -2.20
N ASP A 7 28.09 -16.30 -2.25
CA ASP A 7 29.45 -16.42 -1.72
C ASP A 7 29.54 -15.88 -0.28
N PHE A 8 30.72 -16.00 0.34
CA PHE A 8 30.94 -15.54 1.72
C PHE A 8 30.58 -14.05 1.90
N TYR A 9 30.93 -13.22 0.91
CA TYR A 9 30.61 -11.79 0.94
C TYR A 9 29.09 -11.55 0.92
N GLN A 10 28.37 -12.21 0.02
CA GLN A 10 26.91 -12.08 -0.06
C GLN A 10 26.22 -12.58 1.21
N ASN A 11 26.71 -13.65 1.84
CA ASN A 11 26.17 -14.16 3.10
C ASN A 11 26.39 -13.18 4.26
N LEU A 12 27.58 -12.57 4.34
CA LEU A 12 27.87 -11.53 5.33
C LEU A 12 26.99 -10.30 5.12
N LEU A 13 26.76 -9.91 3.86
CA LEU A 13 25.89 -8.81 3.51
C LEU A 13 24.42 -9.11 3.89
N THR A 14 23.94 -10.33 3.63
CA THR A 14 22.61 -10.79 4.08
C THR A 14 22.45 -10.59 5.58
N LEU A 15 23.40 -11.08 6.38
CA LEU A 15 23.36 -10.97 7.84
C LEU A 15 23.36 -9.50 8.28
N THR A 16 24.19 -8.68 7.63
CA THR A 16 24.29 -7.25 7.93
C THR A 16 22.96 -6.53 7.65
N ILE A 17 22.32 -6.80 6.50
CA ILE A 17 21.03 -6.22 6.15
C ILE A 17 19.95 -6.63 7.16
N LEU A 18 19.92 -7.90 7.58
CA LEU A 18 18.98 -8.38 8.59
C LEU A 18 19.19 -7.71 9.95
N ILE A 19 20.43 -7.56 10.40
CA ILE A 19 20.74 -6.90 11.68
C ILE A 19 20.39 -5.41 11.62
N LEU A 20 20.74 -4.72 10.52
CA LEU A 20 20.38 -3.31 10.32
C LEU A 20 18.87 -3.12 10.27
N GLY A 21 18.16 -3.98 9.55
CA GLY A 21 16.69 -3.97 9.51
C GLY A 21 16.08 -4.13 10.88
N LEU A 22 16.55 -5.12 11.65
CA LEU A 22 16.13 -5.36 13.04
C LEU A 22 16.39 -4.14 13.94
N PHE A 23 17.59 -3.56 13.84
CA PHE A 23 17.95 -2.37 14.59
C PHE A 23 17.01 -1.20 14.26
N LEU A 24 16.77 -0.92 12.98
CA LEU A 24 15.91 0.17 12.53
C LEU A 24 14.46 0.01 13.03
N VAL A 25 13.87 -1.18 12.90
CA VAL A 25 12.49 -1.41 13.38
C VAL A 25 12.38 -1.28 14.90
N LEU A 26 13.40 -1.70 15.65
CA LEU A 26 13.42 -1.55 17.11
C LEU A 26 13.58 -0.09 17.52
N VAL A 27 14.48 0.67 16.90
CA VAL A 27 14.68 2.10 17.20
C VAL A 27 13.40 2.91 16.93
N ILE A 28 12.70 2.61 15.84
CA ILE A 28 11.48 3.34 15.46
C ILE A 28 10.27 2.87 16.28
N GLY A 29 10.13 1.56 16.48
CA GLY A 29 8.95 0.94 17.07
C GLY A 29 8.98 0.83 18.59
N ALA A 30 10.11 0.47 19.19
CA ALA A 30 10.18 -0.04 20.56
C ALA A 30 10.28 1.08 21.60
N LYS A 31 9.26 1.94 21.64
CA LYS A 31 9.19 3.08 22.57
C LYS A 31 8.98 2.67 24.03
N LYS A 32 8.46 1.47 24.27
CA LYS A 32 8.27 0.88 25.60
C LYS A 32 8.76 -0.58 25.60
N LYS A 33 9.14 -1.11 26.77
CA LYS A 33 9.57 -2.52 26.93
C LYS A 33 8.56 -3.53 26.35
N GLY A 34 7.26 -3.29 26.56
CA GLY A 34 6.20 -4.17 26.04
C GLY A 34 6.01 -4.15 24.52
N ASP A 35 6.66 -3.23 23.80
CA ASP A 35 6.58 -3.15 22.34
C ASP A 35 7.58 -4.08 21.65
N VAL A 36 8.70 -4.37 22.32
CA VAL A 36 9.83 -5.13 21.76
C VAL A 36 9.36 -6.46 21.20
N ALA A 37 8.64 -7.27 22.00
CA ALA A 37 8.17 -8.58 21.56
C ALA A 37 7.26 -8.48 20.33
N LYS A 38 6.32 -7.52 20.29
CA LYS A 38 5.41 -7.35 19.15
C LYS A 38 6.16 -6.91 17.89
N ILE A 39 7.15 -6.03 18.01
CA ILE A 39 7.96 -5.57 16.87
C ILE A 39 8.85 -6.69 16.34
N LEU A 40 9.46 -7.47 17.23
CA LEU A 40 10.23 -8.65 16.84
C LEU A 40 9.36 -9.64 16.05
N ILE A 41 8.14 -9.92 16.53
CA ILE A 41 7.20 -10.79 15.82
C ILE A 41 6.87 -10.22 14.43
N LEU A 42 6.57 -8.92 14.32
CA LEU A 42 6.27 -8.29 13.03
C LEU A 42 7.46 -8.35 12.07
N TYR A 43 8.68 -8.09 12.55
CA TYR A 43 9.88 -8.11 11.73
C TYR A 43 10.19 -9.52 11.24
N VAL A 44 10.22 -10.51 12.15
CA VAL A 44 10.48 -11.91 11.79
C VAL A 44 9.43 -12.43 10.83
N TRP A 45 8.14 -12.13 11.08
CA TRP A 45 7.05 -12.50 10.17
C TRP A 45 7.25 -11.88 8.79
N HIS A 46 7.53 -10.58 8.72
CA HIS A 46 7.69 -9.89 7.46
C HIS A 46 8.91 -10.39 6.67
N THR A 47 10.04 -10.64 7.34
CA THR A 47 11.25 -11.21 6.74
C THR A 47 11.04 -12.65 6.28
N LEU A 48 10.26 -13.46 7.01
CA LEU A 48 9.87 -14.79 6.57
C LEU A 48 9.12 -14.72 5.23
N PHE A 49 8.17 -13.80 5.10
CA PHE A 49 7.46 -13.61 3.83
C PHE A 49 8.34 -13.03 2.72
N ALA A 50 9.38 -12.26 3.05
CA ALA A 50 10.39 -11.85 2.07
C ALA A 50 11.12 -13.06 1.49
N ALA A 51 11.52 -14.02 2.34
CA ALA A 51 12.13 -15.27 1.90
C ALA A 51 11.17 -16.13 1.07
N ILE A 52 9.91 -16.25 1.48
CA ILE A 52 8.87 -16.97 0.72
C ILE A 52 8.66 -16.30 -0.66
N TYR A 53 8.56 -14.97 -0.71
CA TYR A 53 8.42 -14.24 -1.96
C TYR A 53 9.65 -14.42 -2.85
N TYR A 54 10.86 -14.37 -2.29
CA TYR A 54 12.09 -14.62 -3.03
C TYR A 54 12.04 -15.98 -3.71
N LEU A 55 11.76 -17.06 -2.95
CA LEU A 55 11.63 -18.42 -3.50
C LEU A 55 10.53 -18.51 -4.56
N PHE A 56 9.37 -17.90 -4.31
CA PHE A 56 8.29 -17.82 -5.29
C PHE A 56 8.75 -17.13 -6.58
N SER A 57 9.49 -16.03 -6.45
CA SER A 57 9.97 -15.24 -7.57
C SER A 57 10.98 -16.00 -8.44
N LEU A 58 11.70 -16.99 -7.88
CA LEU A 58 12.66 -17.82 -8.64
C LEU A 58 11.96 -18.70 -9.67
N SER A 59 10.81 -19.26 -9.33
CA SER A 59 10.09 -20.20 -10.18
C SER A 59 8.98 -19.55 -11.02
N ASN A 60 8.56 -18.33 -10.67
CA ASN A 60 7.45 -17.63 -11.33
C ASN A 60 7.91 -16.33 -12.01
N VAL A 61 7.13 -15.88 -13.00
CA VAL A 61 7.31 -14.54 -13.57
C VAL A 61 7.02 -13.50 -12.49
N SER A 62 7.95 -12.58 -12.27
CA SER A 62 7.83 -11.55 -11.24
C SER A 62 8.52 -10.26 -11.66
N ASP A 63 7.86 -9.13 -11.39
CA ASP A 63 8.42 -7.79 -11.64
C ASP A 63 9.75 -7.58 -10.91
N ALA A 64 9.93 -8.23 -9.75
CA ALA A 64 11.12 -8.15 -8.91
C ALA A 64 12.41 -8.55 -9.64
N LYS A 65 12.37 -9.63 -10.42
CA LYS A 65 13.51 -10.02 -11.28
C LYS A 65 13.79 -8.95 -12.33
N GLY A 66 12.75 -8.36 -12.91
CA GLY A 66 12.85 -7.28 -13.88
C GLY A 66 13.58 -6.07 -13.29
N TYR A 67 13.12 -5.58 -12.13
CA TYR A 67 13.75 -4.45 -11.43
C TYR A 67 15.22 -4.72 -11.10
N TYR A 68 15.54 -5.93 -10.62
CA TYR A 68 16.93 -6.28 -10.30
C TYR A 68 17.82 -6.33 -11.55
N ARG A 69 17.36 -6.96 -12.65
CA ARG A 69 18.09 -6.99 -13.91
C ARG A 69 18.34 -5.59 -14.44
N SER A 70 17.29 -4.78 -14.55
CA SER A 70 17.36 -3.37 -14.94
C SER A 70 18.36 -2.59 -14.08
N SER A 71 18.39 -2.83 -12.77
CA SER A 71 19.30 -2.13 -11.86
C SER A 71 20.79 -2.35 -12.15
N ILE A 72 21.14 -3.45 -12.82
CA ILE A 72 22.51 -3.83 -13.20
C ILE A 72 22.80 -3.44 -14.66
N THR A 73 21.82 -3.60 -15.55
CA THR A 73 22.01 -3.45 -17.00
C THR A 73 21.80 -2.03 -17.53
N GLU A 74 21.04 -1.19 -16.83
CA GLU A 74 20.77 0.17 -17.31
C GLU A 74 22.00 1.08 -17.07
N ASP A 75 22.58 1.59 -18.16
CA ASP A 75 23.81 2.39 -18.14
C ASP A 75 23.68 3.73 -17.36
N SER A 76 22.46 4.26 -17.20
CA SER A 76 22.22 5.55 -16.54
C SER A 76 21.31 5.45 -15.32
N PHE A 77 21.65 6.21 -14.27
CA PHE A 77 20.79 6.40 -13.10
C PHE A 77 19.67 7.38 -13.44
N GLN A 78 18.46 6.88 -13.70
CA GLN A 78 17.30 7.72 -13.94
C GLN A 78 16.51 7.94 -12.65
N PHE A 79 16.71 9.10 -12.01
CA PHE A 79 15.88 9.56 -10.90
C PHE A 79 14.54 10.09 -11.46
N TYR A 80 13.61 9.18 -11.75
CA TYR A 80 12.33 9.51 -12.37
C TYR A 80 11.17 8.70 -11.77
N PRO A 81 9.98 9.30 -11.57
CA PRO A 81 8.86 8.60 -10.98
C PRO A 81 8.42 7.35 -11.77
N GLY A 82 7.94 6.33 -11.06
CA GLY A 82 7.44 5.09 -11.63
C GLY A 82 8.43 3.92 -11.48
N SER A 83 8.58 3.12 -12.53
CA SER A 83 9.54 1.99 -12.53
C SER A 83 11.01 2.44 -12.42
N PRO A 84 11.43 3.55 -13.07
CA PRO A 84 12.82 4.00 -12.97
C PRO A 84 13.25 4.30 -11.54
N PHE A 85 12.39 4.86 -10.69
CA PHE A 85 12.71 5.11 -9.28
C PHE A 85 13.04 3.83 -8.51
N VAL A 86 12.35 2.72 -8.79
CA VAL A 86 12.64 1.42 -8.16
C VAL A 86 13.98 0.88 -8.66
N ASN A 87 14.25 0.97 -9.97
CA ASN A 87 15.55 0.62 -10.57
C ASN A 87 16.68 1.45 -9.94
N TYR A 88 16.45 2.75 -9.77
CA TYR A 88 17.39 3.67 -9.15
C TYR A 88 17.73 3.24 -7.72
N ILE A 89 16.73 3.03 -6.86
CA ILE A 89 16.97 2.55 -5.49
C ILE A 89 17.67 1.20 -5.50
N ALA A 90 17.22 0.25 -6.33
CA ALA A 90 17.84 -1.07 -6.44
C ALA A 90 19.31 -0.96 -6.85
N SER A 91 19.64 -0.05 -7.78
CA SER A 91 20.98 0.13 -8.32
C SER A 91 21.98 0.70 -7.31
N ILE A 92 21.51 1.47 -6.32
CA ILE A 92 22.35 1.91 -5.19
C ILE A 92 22.96 0.69 -4.48
N PHE A 93 22.20 -0.40 -4.36
CA PHE A 93 22.65 -1.62 -3.69
C PHE A 93 23.32 -2.59 -4.66
N SER A 94 22.70 -2.87 -5.80
CA SER A 94 23.20 -3.87 -6.75
C SER A 94 24.49 -3.45 -7.46
N ARG A 95 24.69 -2.15 -7.76
CA ARG A 95 25.94 -1.63 -8.34
C ARG A 95 26.84 -0.96 -7.30
N GLY A 96 26.29 -0.36 -6.25
CA GLY A 96 27.09 0.35 -5.27
C GLY A 96 27.84 -0.56 -4.30
N ILE A 97 27.26 -1.70 -3.93
CA ILE A 97 27.88 -2.68 -3.01
C ILE A 97 27.82 -4.12 -3.57
N ASP A 98 27.60 -4.26 -4.87
CA ASP A 98 27.45 -5.56 -5.55
C ASP A 98 26.43 -6.49 -4.88
N ALA A 99 25.33 -5.93 -4.34
CA ALA A 99 24.32 -6.73 -3.64
C ALA A 99 23.62 -7.70 -4.60
N SER A 100 23.56 -8.98 -4.24
CA SER A 100 22.79 -10.00 -4.95
C SER A 100 21.29 -9.68 -5.02
N TYR A 101 20.55 -10.44 -5.83
CA TYR A 101 19.09 -10.31 -5.94
C TYR A 101 18.41 -10.47 -4.58
N LEU A 102 18.83 -11.47 -3.80
CA LEU A 102 18.34 -11.69 -2.44
C LEU A 102 18.60 -10.49 -1.54
N ASN A 103 19.84 -9.98 -1.53
CA ASN A 103 20.22 -8.85 -0.68
C ASN A 103 19.45 -7.58 -1.04
N THR A 104 19.32 -7.28 -2.33
CA THR A 104 18.53 -6.15 -2.80
C THR A 104 17.05 -6.30 -2.44
N ALA A 105 16.49 -7.50 -2.55
CA ALA A 105 15.11 -7.76 -2.12
C ALA A 105 14.92 -7.60 -0.60
N LEU A 106 15.89 -8.04 0.22
CA LEU A 106 15.85 -7.87 1.67
C LEU A 106 15.91 -6.39 2.09
N VAL A 107 16.63 -5.53 1.36
CA VAL A 107 16.58 -4.08 1.61
C VAL A 107 15.17 -3.52 1.41
N PHE A 108 14.48 -3.91 0.34
CA PHE A 108 13.09 -3.51 0.12
C PHE A 108 12.13 -4.10 1.15
N SER A 109 12.41 -5.32 1.65
CA SER A 109 11.68 -5.89 2.78
C SER A 109 11.81 -5.06 4.05
N ILE A 110 12.95 -4.40 4.31
CA ILE A 110 13.09 -3.48 5.45
C ILE A 110 12.13 -2.29 5.30
N ILE A 111 11.97 -1.74 4.10
CA ILE A 111 11.02 -0.64 3.83
C ILE A 111 9.58 -1.09 4.16
N GLY A 112 9.20 -2.29 3.70
CA GLY A 112 7.91 -2.91 4.04
C GLY A 112 7.72 -3.14 5.54
N ALA A 113 8.74 -3.66 6.22
CA ALA A 113 8.73 -3.89 7.66
C ALA A 113 8.58 -2.59 8.47
N LEU A 114 9.25 -1.52 8.05
CA LEU A 114 9.08 -0.19 8.63
C LEU A 114 7.64 0.30 8.47
N GLY A 115 7.03 0.07 7.31
CA GLY A 115 5.61 0.33 7.08
C GLY A 115 4.73 -0.43 8.07
N LEU A 116 4.97 -1.72 8.23
CA LEU A 116 4.21 -2.58 9.14
C LEU A 116 4.34 -2.13 10.61
N VAL A 117 5.53 -1.72 11.03
CA VAL A 117 5.78 -1.18 12.38
C VAL A 117 5.07 0.16 12.60
N LEU A 118 5.14 1.08 11.63
CA LEU A 118 4.40 2.35 11.69
C LEU A 118 2.89 2.12 11.76
N PHE A 119 2.41 1.09 11.05
CA PHE A 119 1.01 0.70 11.09
C PHE A 119 0.61 0.15 12.47
N TYR A 120 1.42 -0.74 13.04
CA TYR A 120 1.24 -1.20 14.42
C TYR A 120 1.20 -0.04 15.41
N LEU A 121 2.13 0.91 15.33
CA LEU A 121 2.17 2.07 16.22
C LEU A 121 0.88 2.91 16.15
N SER A 122 0.29 3.02 14.96
CA SER A 122 -0.98 3.73 14.72
C SER A 122 -2.18 3.02 15.34
N LEU A 123 -2.10 1.69 15.45
CA LEU A 123 -3.17 0.84 15.99
C LEU A 123 -2.99 0.51 17.48
N LYS A 124 -1.77 0.65 18.01
CA LYS A 124 -1.35 0.17 19.33
C LYS A 124 -2.32 0.56 20.46
N LYS A 125 -2.78 1.81 20.48
CA LYS A 125 -3.71 2.30 21.51
C LYS A 125 -5.00 1.48 21.53
N TYR A 126 -5.56 1.20 20.35
CA TYR A 126 -6.81 0.47 20.20
C TYR A 126 -6.61 -1.03 20.41
N LEU A 127 -5.50 -1.59 19.92
CA LEU A 127 -5.20 -3.02 20.10
C LEU A 127 -4.98 -3.39 21.57
N ASN A 128 -4.40 -2.51 22.39
CA ASN A 128 -4.18 -2.78 23.81
C ASN A 128 -5.48 -2.80 24.64
N SER A 129 -6.54 -2.14 24.17
CA SER A 129 -7.88 -2.18 24.77
C SER A 129 -8.76 -3.31 24.23
N LEU A 130 -8.35 -3.93 23.13
CA LEU A 130 -9.01 -5.08 22.54
C LEU A 130 -8.31 -6.37 23.00
N SER A 131 -8.94 -7.51 22.72
CA SER A 131 -8.35 -8.82 22.93
C SER A 131 -7.12 -9.05 22.03
N SER A 132 -6.17 -9.85 22.51
CA SER A 132 -4.88 -10.06 21.83
C SER A 132 -4.99 -10.61 20.41
N TYR A 133 -6.07 -11.31 20.05
CA TYR A 133 -6.26 -11.87 18.70
C TYR A 133 -6.38 -10.79 17.62
N TRP A 134 -6.76 -9.54 17.95
CA TRP A 134 -6.78 -8.44 16.98
C TRP A 134 -5.39 -8.10 16.43
N PHE A 135 -4.32 -8.48 17.15
CA PHE A 135 -2.95 -8.35 16.65
C PHE A 135 -2.69 -9.22 15.40
N LEU A 136 -3.42 -10.33 15.22
CA LEU A 136 -3.26 -11.24 14.09
C LEU A 136 -3.57 -10.58 12.74
N ILE A 137 -4.36 -9.50 12.71
CA ILE A 137 -4.63 -8.72 11.49
C ILE A 137 -3.34 -8.11 10.91
N LEU A 138 -2.34 -7.82 11.76
CA LEU A 138 -1.02 -7.34 11.31
C LEU A 138 -0.14 -8.47 10.78
N LEU A 139 -0.54 -9.72 11.00
CA LEU A 139 0.16 -10.92 10.55
C LEU A 139 -0.56 -11.57 9.37
N LEU A 140 -1.31 -10.80 8.58
CA LEU A 140 -1.92 -11.31 7.35
C LEU A 140 -0.81 -11.74 6.37
N PRO A 141 -0.77 -13.01 5.94
CA PRO A 141 0.24 -13.51 5.00
C PRO A 141 0.34 -12.67 3.73
N SER A 142 -0.78 -12.36 3.07
CA SER A 142 -0.76 -11.63 1.80
C SER A 142 -0.29 -10.18 1.94
N MET A 143 -0.53 -9.55 3.10
CA MET A 143 0.04 -8.24 3.42
C MET A 143 1.56 -8.31 3.36
N SER A 144 2.17 -9.21 4.13
CA SER A 144 3.64 -9.33 4.20
C SER A 144 4.24 -9.89 2.92
N PHE A 145 3.57 -10.81 2.23
CA PHE A 145 4.03 -11.39 0.97
C PHE A 145 4.23 -10.34 -0.12
N TRP A 146 3.23 -9.49 -0.38
CA TRP A 146 3.32 -8.50 -1.45
C TRP A 146 4.23 -7.32 -1.08
N THR A 147 4.22 -6.92 0.19
CA THR A 147 4.91 -5.70 0.66
C THR A 147 6.35 -5.93 1.10
N SER A 148 6.85 -7.17 1.06
CA SER A 148 8.26 -7.51 1.32
C SER A 148 9.11 -7.63 0.06
N SER A 149 8.50 -7.51 -1.13
CA SER A 149 9.15 -7.73 -2.41
C SER A 149 9.97 -6.53 -2.91
N LEU A 150 10.97 -6.81 -3.76
CA LEU A 150 11.64 -5.80 -4.61
C LEU A 150 10.63 -5.30 -5.66
N SER A 151 9.82 -4.31 -5.28
CA SER A 151 8.77 -3.78 -6.14
C SER A 151 8.32 -2.41 -5.67
N LYS A 152 7.41 -1.79 -6.44
CA LYS A 152 6.72 -0.56 -6.04
C LYS A 152 5.86 -0.76 -4.78
N ASP A 153 5.44 -1.99 -4.49
CA ASP A 153 4.41 -2.26 -3.48
C ASP A 153 4.94 -2.11 -2.06
N SER A 154 6.21 -2.45 -1.81
CA SER A 154 6.86 -2.23 -0.51
C SER A 154 6.96 -0.74 -0.15
N ILE A 155 7.40 0.09 -1.09
CA ILE A 155 7.46 1.56 -0.92
C ILE A 155 6.06 2.17 -0.81
N SER A 156 5.11 1.72 -1.64
CA SER A 156 3.73 2.21 -1.60
C SER A 156 3.05 1.89 -0.27
N PHE A 157 3.26 0.67 0.25
CA PHE A 157 2.76 0.26 1.56
C PHE A 157 3.37 1.08 2.69
N PHE A 158 4.71 1.25 2.68
CA PHE A 158 5.39 2.12 3.62
C PHE A 158 4.81 3.55 3.62
N ALA A 159 4.62 4.14 2.45
CA ALA A 159 4.06 5.48 2.31
C ALA A 159 2.67 5.61 2.97
N VAL A 160 1.78 4.63 2.75
CA VAL A 160 0.42 4.64 3.30
C VAL A 160 0.44 4.44 4.81
N CYS A 161 1.26 3.52 5.31
CA CYS A 161 1.40 3.30 6.74
C CYS A 161 2.03 4.51 7.45
N LEU A 162 2.99 5.18 6.80
CA LEU A 162 3.57 6.43 7.28
C LEU A 162 2.52 7.56 7.29
N LEU A 163 1.66 7.64 6.28
CA LEU A 163 0.55 8.60 6.23
C LEU A 163 -0.43 8.39 7.40
N ILE A 164 -0.84 7.13 7.65
CA ILE A 164 -1.68 6.77 8.80
C ILE A 164 -1.00 7.19 10.10
N TYR A 165 0.29 6.88 10.28
CA TYR A 165 1.03 7.23 11.48
C TYR A 165 1.18 8.75 11.67
N ALA A 166 1.42 9.49 10.59
CA ALA A 166 1.53 10.95 10.56
C ALA A 166 0.25 11.64 11.04
N ILE A 167 -0.91 11.13 10.58
CA ILE A 167 -2.22 11.70 10.85
C ILE A 167 -2.69 11.36 12.27
N THR A 168 -2.44 10.12 12.72
CA THR A 168 -3.11 9.55 13.89
C THR A 168 -2.27 9.63 15.17
N THR A 169 -0.95 9.57 15.05
CA THR A 169 -0.05 9.35 16.20
C THR A 169 1.03 10.43 16.34
N SER A 170 1.58 10.92 15.21
CA SER A 170 2.68 11.88 15.24
C SER A 170 2.21 13.32 15.44
N LYS A 171 3.01 14.13 16.15
CA LYS A 171 2.87 15.60 16.20
C LYS A 171 3.41 16.27 14.94
N LYS A 172 4.31 15.60 14.20
CA LYS A 172 4.94 16.10 12.96
C LYS A 172 4.12 15.70 11.73
N THR A 173 2.81 15.96 11.75
CA THR A 173 1.89 15.50 10.70
C THR A 173 2.32 15.99 9.31
N ILE A 174 2.59 17.28 9.14
CA ILE A 174 2.97 17.85 7.82
C ILE A 174 4.24 17.18 7.28
N LEU A 175 5.32 17.16 8.06
CA LEU A 175 6.60 16.58 7.63
C LEU A 175 6.46 15.10 7.21
N LEU A 176 5.83 14.27 8.05
CA LEU A 176 5.71 12.84 7.76
C LEU A 176 4.73 12.58 6.62
N SER A 177 3.66 13.37 6.50
CA SER A 177 2.74 13.29 5.37
C SER A 177 3.40 13.73 4.05
N SER A 178 4.30 14.72 4.07
CA SER A 178 5.08 15.12 2.90
C SER A 178 6.05 14.02 2.46
N ILE A 179 6.70 13.34 3.41
CA ILE A 179 7.56 12.18 3.11
C ILE A 179 6.73 11.03 2.54
N ALA A 180 5.55 10.75 3.12
CA ALA A 180 4.63 9.74 2.62
C ALA A 180 4.15 10.07 1.19
N PHE A 181 3.77 11.32 0.93
CA PHE A 181 3.40 11.79 -0.39
C PHE A 181 4.56 11.61 -1.39
N PHE A 182 5.77 12.05 -1.03
CA PHE A 182 6.94 11.93 -1.90
C PHE A 182 7.24 10.46 -2.23
N ALA A 183 7.28 9.58 -1.22
CA ALA A 183 7.51 8.16 -1.41
C ALA A 183 6.45 7.53 -2.33
N MET A 184 5.17 7.83 -2.11
CA MET A 184 4.08 7.35 -2.97
C MET A 184 4.19 7.90 -4.39
N PHE A 185 4.40 9.21 -4.54
CA PHE A 185 4.47 9.87 -5.83
C PHE A 185 5.63 9.34 -6.69
N MET A 186 6.79 9.10 -6.08
CA MET A 186 7.95 8.55 -6.77
C MET A 186 7.73 7.14 -7.31
N VAL A 187 6.90 6.30 -6.69
CA VAL A 187 6.60 4.95 -7.22
C VAL A 187 5.30 4.88 -8.03
N ARG A 188 4.32 5.72 -7.67
CA ARG A 188 2.96 5.75 -8.20
C ARG A 188 2.43 7.20 -8.20
N PRO A 189 2.80 8.03 -9.21
CA PRO A 189 2.42 9.44 -9.29
C PRO A 189 0.92 9.68 -9.15
N HIS A 190 0.11 8.86 -9.83
CA HIS A 190 -1.35 8.92 -9.78
C HIS A 190 -1.90 8.72 -8.35
N ILE A 191 -1.39 7.76 -7.58
CA ILE A 191 -1.82 7.55 -6.18
C ILE A 191 -1.31 8.68 -5.27
N GLY A 192 -0.10 9.18 -5.53
CA GLY A 192 0.44 10.36 -4.85
C GLY A 192 -0.47 11.58 -5.01
N ALA A 193 -0.97 11.83 -6.23
CA ALA A 193 -1.94 12.88 -6.50
C ALA A 193 -3.24 12.70 -5.69
N LEU A 194 -3.72 11.47 -5.50
CA LEU A 194 -4.90 11.18 -4.66
C LEU A 194 -4.66 11.47 -3.16
N ILE A 195 -3.43 11.33 -2.66
CA ILE A 195 -3.08 11.77 -1.29
C ILE A 195 -3.25 13.29 -1.15
N LEU A 196 -2.80 14.07 -2.15
CA LEU A 196 -2.98 15.53 -2.15
C LEU A 196 -4.45 15.93 -2.31
N ALA A 197 -5.16 15.31 -3.25
CA ALA A 197 -6.58 15.56 -3.46
C ALA A 197 -7.40 15.30 -2.19
N SER A 198 -7.15 14.18 -1.52
CA SER A 198 -7.80 13.85 -0.24
C SER A 198 -7.44 14.81 0.89
N TYR A 199 -6.21 15.32 0.94
CA TYR A 199 -5.80 16.34 1.92
C TYR A 199 -6.58 17.63 1.71
N VAL A 200 -6.82 18.01 0.46
CA VAL A 200 -7.54 19.24 0.18
C VAL A 200 -9.04 19.08 0.45
N ILE A 201 -9.65 17.96 0.08
CA ILE A 201 -11.02 17.66 0.50
C ILE A 201 -11.13 17.76 2.03
N TYR A 202 -10.16 17.19 2.74
CA TYR A 202 -10.05 17.30 4.19
C TYR A 202 -10.00 18.76 4.66
N PHE A 203 -9.10 19.55 4.08
CA PHE A 203 -8.90 20.95 4.42
C PHE A 203 -10.13 21.81 4.12
N ILE A 204 -10.77 21.67 2.96
CA ILE A 204 -11.95 22.46 2.53
C ILE A 204 -13.15 22.25 3.46
N ILE A 205 -13.36 21.01 3.91
CA ILE A 205 -14.49 20.65 4.77
C ILE A 205 -14.19 21.03 6.23
N ARG A 206 -12.93 20.92 6.68
CA ARG A 206 -12.55 21.22 8.08
C ARG A 206 -12.28 22.68 8.35
N ALA A 207 -11.49 23.32 7.48
CA ALA A 207 -11.24 24.73 7.61
C ALA A 207 -12.52 25.45 7.19
N LYS A 208 -13.06 26.28 8.08
CA LYS A 208 -14.03 27.33 7.73
C LYS A 208 -13.34 28.41 6.89
N VAL A 209 -12.58 28.00 5.86
CA VAL A 209 -11.84 28.91 4.99
C VAL A 209 -12.80 29.71 4.13
N HIS A 210 -12.47 30.98 3.97
CA HIS A 210 -13.17 31.91 3.11
C HIS A 210 -13.29 31.34 1.69
N ILE A 211 -14.42 31.57 1.03
CA ILE A 211 -14.76 30.99 -0.28
C ILE A 211 -13.65 31.22 -1.32
N LEU A 212 -12.96 32.37 -1.27
CA LEU A 212 -11.83 32.71 -2.14
C LEU A 212 -10.68 31.68 -2.10
N PHE A 213 -10.32 31.20 -0.90
CA PHE A 213 -9.22 30.25 -0.78
C PHE A 213 -9.60 28.90 -1.39
N LYS A 214 -10.88 28.50 -1.29
CA LYS A 214 -11.44 27.32 -1.98
C LYS A 214 -11.41 27.49 -3.50
N VAL A 215 -11.77 28.68 -3.99
CA VAL A 215 -11.77 29.03 -5.41
C VAL A 215 -10.36 29.04 -6.02
N ILE A 216 -9.30 29.27 -5.23
CA ILE A 216 -7.91 29.22 -5.72
C ILE A 216 -7.31 27.81 -5.59
N THR A 217 -7.56 27.12 -4.47
CA THR A 217 -6.99 25.77 -4.26
C THR A 217 -7.63 24.71 -5.17
N ILE A 218 -8.94 24.76 -5.42
CA ILE A 218 -9.62 23.77 -6.27
C ILE A 218 -9.05 23.75 -7.71
N PRO A 219 -8.88 24.89 -8.41
CA PRO A 219 -8.23 24.92 -9.72
C PRO A 219 -6.76 24.51 -9.70
N ALA A 220 -5.99 24.85 -8.65
CA ALA A 220 -4.60 24.42 -8.54
C ALA A 220 -4.48 22.89 -8.40
N ILE A 221 -5.46 22.24 -7.77
CA ILE A 221 -5.52 20.79 -7.63
C ILE A 221 -6.03 20.14 -8.90
N LEU A 222 -7.05 20.73 -9.54
CA LEU A 222 -7.47 20.30 -10.88
C LEU A 222 -6.31 20.41 -11.85
N ALA A 223 -5.52 21.48 -11.82
CA ALA A 223 -4.30 21.62 -12.59
C ALA A 223 -3.27 20.56 -12.21
N GLY A 224 -3.05 20.28 -10.91
CA GLY A 224 -2.15 19.19 -10.48
C GLY A 224 -2.61 17.79 -10.89
N LEU A 225 -3.92 17.52 -10.86
CA LEU A 225 -4.54 16.29 -11.35
C LEU A 225 -4.40 16.18 -12.87
N LEU A 226 -4.73 17.25 -13.60
CA LEU A 226 -4.58 17.33 -15.06
C LEU A 226 -3.11 17.16 -15.46
N LEU A 227 -2.17 17.81 -14.78
CA LEU A 227 -0.73 17.61 -15.01
C LEU A 227 -0.30 16.18 -14.69
N SER A 228 -0.86 15.55 -13.64
CA SER A 228 -0.58 14.14 -13.34
C SER A 228 -1.12 13.20 -14.41
N ILE A 229 -2.21 13.58 -15.08
CA ILE A 229 -2.81 12.85 -16.20
C ILE A 229 -1.98 13.09 -17.45
N SER A 230 -1.59 14.32 -17.78
CA SER A 230 -0.69 14.62 -18.89
C SER A 230 0.68 13.94 -18.74
N PHE A 231 1.18 13.78 -17.51
CA PHE A 231 2.37 12.99 -17.22
C PHE A 231 2.16 11.49 -17.47
N VAL A 232 0.94 10.98 -17.24
CA VAL A 232 0.53 9.61 -17.56
C VAL A 232 0.34 9.44 -19.09
N GLU A 233 -0.25 10.42 -19.78
CA GLU A 233 -0.43 10.46 -21.23
C GLU A 233 0.92 10.46 -21.96
N GLN A 234 1.87 11.31 -21.51
CA GLN A 234 3.23 11.39 -22.04
C GLN A 234 4.05 10.12 -21.74
N TYR A 235 3.78 9.42 -20.65
CA TYR A 235 4.42 8.14 -20.31
C TYR A 235 3.84 6.96 -21.11
N ILE A 236 2.64 7.11 -21.67
CA ILE A 236 1.90 6.06 -22.41
C ILE A 236 1.90 6.30 -23.92
N GLY A 237 2.35 7.48 -24.39
CA GLY A 237 2.43 7.81 -25.80
C GLY A 237 1.05 7.97 -26.44
N LEU A 238 0.10 8.56 -25.72
CA LEU A 238 -1.23 8.88 -26.25
C LEU A 238 -1.29 10.37 -26.60
N ASP A 239 -1.57 10.66 -27.87
CA ASP A 239 -1.82 12.00 -28.36
C ASP A 239 -3.17 12.55 -27.89
N GLU A 240 -3.12 13.81 -27.48
CA GLU A 240 -4.17 14.83 -27.31
C GLU A 240 -5.56 14.45 -26.76
N SER A 241 -5.73 14.76 -25.47
CA SER A 241 -6.83 15.58 -24.92
C SER A 241 -8.20 15.50 -25.60
N SER A 242 -8.99 14.51 -25.21
CA SER A 242 -10.46 14.58 -25.22
C SER A 242 -11.04 13.66 -24.14
N ALA A 243 -12.25 13.93 -23.68
CA ALA A 243 -12.94 13.09 -22.69
C ALA A 243 -13.15 11.63 -23.18
N ASP A 244 -13.02 11.40 -24.49
CA ASP A 244 -13.05 10.07 -25.12
C ASP A 244 -11.77 9.28 -24.86
N GLY A 245 -10.61 9.95 -24.68
CA GLY A 245 -9.34 9.31 -24.34
C GLY A 245 -9.32 8.64 -22.95
N TYR A 246 -10.18 9.08 -22.02
CA TYR A 246 -10.35 8.43 -20.72
C TYR A 246 -11.16 7.14 -20.81
N MET A 247 -12.18 7.10 -21.66
CA MET A 247 -12.93 5.88 -21.92
C MET A 247 -12.06 4.89 -22.70
N ASP A 248 -11.32 5.35 -23.71
CA ASP A 248 -10.33 4.53 -24.42
C ASP A 248 -9.20 4.03 -23.50
N TYR A 249 -8.76 4.82 -22.50
CA TYR A 249 -7.78 4.36 -21.50
C TYR A 249 -8.37 3.29 -20.58
N ILE A 250 -9.62 3.43 -20.15
CA ILE A 250 -10.34 2.43 -19.35
C ILE A 250 -10.52 1.15 -20.19
N ASP A 251 -10.94 1.26 -21.44
CA ASP A 251 -11.16 0.13 -22.36
C ASP A 251 -9.85 -0.56 -22.76
N LYS A 252 -8.75 0.20 -22.92
CA LYS A 252 -7.40 -0.34 -23.16
C LYS A 252 -6.81 -1.01 -21.91
N ARG A 253 -7.02 -0.44 -20.72
CA ARG A 253 -6.62 -1.08 -19.45
C ARG A 253 -7.47 -2.30 -19.14
N GLU A 254 -8.75 -2.27 -19.48
CA GLU A 254 -9.68 -3.37 -19.31
C GLU A 254 -9.29 -4.53 -20.24
N SER A 255 -9.13 -4.29 -21.54
CA SER A 255 -8.71 -5.32 -22.52
C SER A 255 -7.34 -5.94 -22.21
N VAL A 256 -6.37 -5.14 -21.74
CA VAL A 256 -5.05 -5.64 -21.27
C VAL A 256 -5.13 -6.32 -19.90
N SER A 257 -6.12 -5.99 -19.06
CA SER A 257 -6.34 -6.67 -17.77
C SER A 257 -7.20 -7.94 -17.89
N GLN A 258 -7.93 -8.08 -19.00
CA GLN A 258 -8.71 -9.28 -19.34
C GLN A 258 -7.83 -10.43 -19.86
N THR A 259 -6.57 -10.17 -20.18
CA THR A 259 -5.62 -11.21 -20.60
C THR A 259 -5.04 -11.94 -19.39
N GLY A 260 -5.62 -13.11 -19.06
CA GLY A 260 -5.12 -14.02 -18.03
C GLY A 260 -6.23 -14.75 -17.25
N GLY A 261 -5.95 -15.93 -16.71
CA GLY A 261 -6.94 -16.83 -16.06
C GLY A 261 -7.59 -16.32 -14.76
N SER A 262 -7.45 -15.04 -14.41
CA SER A 262 -8.09 -14.39 -13.25
C SER A 262 -8.73 -13.04 -13.60
N ALA A 263 -9.04 -12.84 -14.88
CA ALA A 263 -9.80 -11.71 -15.38
C ALA A 263 -11.27 -11.77 -14.94
N VAL A 264 -11.84 -10.62 -14.65
CA VAL A 264 -13.26 -10.44 -14.32
C VAL A 264 -13.80 -9.34 -15.22
N ASP A 265 -14.97 -9.57 -15.81
CA ASP A 265 -15.68 -8.53 -16.55
C ASP A 265 -16.17 -7.44 -15.58
N ILE A 266 -15.50 -6.29 -15.62
CA ILE A 266 -15.87 -5.13 -14.80
C ILE A 266 -16.90 -4.25 -15.52
N SER A 267 -16.97 -4.28 -16.86
CA SER A 267 -17.87 -3.42 -17.64
C SER A 267 -19.35 -3.60 -17.25
N SER A 268 -19.78 -4.84 -17.01
CA SER A 268 -21.15 -5.21 -16.66
C SER A 268 -21.53 -4.98 -15.19
N MET A 269 -20.57 -4.58 -14.34
CA MET A 269 -20.77 -4.47 -12.89
C MET A 269 -21.18 -3.06 -12.46
N SER A 270 -22.10 -2.98 -11.48
CA SER A 270 -22.42 -1.72 -10.80
C SER A 270 -21.23 -1.19 -9.98
N TYR A 271 -21.17 0.12 -9.76
CA TYR A 271 -20.07 0.74 -9.00
C TYR A 271 -19.82 0.12 -7.60
N PRO A 272 -20.84 -0.15 -6.77
CA PRO A 272 -20.63 -0.85 -5.50
C PRO A 272 -20.08 -2.27 -5.67
N MET A 273 -20.49 -2.98 -6.73
CA MET A 273 -20.00 -4.32 -7.03
C MET A 273 -18.54 -4.32 -7.48
N LYS A 274 -18.10 -3.29 -8.23
CA LYS A 274 -16.69 -3.08 -8.58
C LYS A 274 -15.83 -2.87 -7.34
N MET A 275 -16.28 -2.01 -6.42
CA MET A 275 -15.59 -1.74 -5.16
C MET A 275 -15.48 -2.97 -4.27
N PHE A 276 -16.56 -3.76 -4.18
CA PHE A 276 -16.58 -5.03 -3.46
C PHE A 276 -15.61 -6.03 -4.09
N THR A 277 -15.70 -6.21 -5.41
CA THR A 277 -14.85 -7.15 -6.16
C THR A 277 -13.38 -6.81 -6.00
N TYR A 278 -13.00 -5.55 -6.17
CA TYR A 278 -11.60 -5.14 -6.03
C TYR A 278 -11.07 -5.36 -4.60
N THR A 279 -11.89 -5.13 -3.58
CA THR A 279 -11.44 -5.13 -2.18
C THR A 279 -11.42 -6.53 -1.57
N PHE A 280 -12.44 -7.35 -1.85
CA PHE A 280 -12.70 -8.60 -1.13
C PHE A 280 -12.66 -9.86 -1.99
N ARG A 281 -12.53 -9.78 -3.33
CA ARG A 281 -12.30 -10.97 -4.16
C ARG A 281 -10.79 -11.22 -4.38
N PRO A 282 -10.35 -12.47 -4.62
CA PRO A 282 -11.14 -13.69 -4.79
C PRO A 282 -11.74 -14.20 -3.48
N LEU A 283 -12.90 -14.85 -3.57
CA LEU A 283 -13.49 -15.67 -2.50
C LEU A 283 -13.00 -17.12 -2.59
N PRO A 284 -13.18 -17.97 -1.55
CA PRO A 284 -12.62 -19.33 -1.53
C PRO A 284 -13.08 -20.21 -2.70
N PHE A 285 -14.27 -19.95 -3.23
CA PHE A 285 -14.83 -20.64 -4.40
C PHE A 285 -14.14 -20.27 -5.72
N GLU A 286 -13.35 -19.20 -5.75
CA GLU A 286 -12.65 -18.66 -6.93
C GLU A 286 -11.14 -18.95 -6.88
N ALA A 287 -10.70 -19.73 -5.90
CA ALA A 287 -9.29 -20.04 -5.69
C ALA A 287 -8.84 -21.18 -6.62
N HIS A 288 -8.06 -20.84 -7.64
CA HIS A 288 -7.48 -21.81 -8.59
C HIS A 288 -6.01 -22.16 -8.30
N SER A 289 -5.45 -21.70 -7.17
CA SER A 289 -4.09 -21.99 -6.73
C SER A 289 -3.96 -21.87 -5.22
N ILE A 290 -2.87 -22.41 -4.64
CA ILE A 290 -2.58 -22.29 -3.19
C ILE A 290 -2.45 -20.82 -2.79
N THR A 291 -1.81 -19.98 -3.60
CA THR A 291 -1.67 -18.54 -3.35
C THR A 291 -3.02 -17.83 -3.43
N ALA A 292 -3.88 -18.20 -4.39
CA ALA A 292 -5.24 -17.69 -4.47
C ALA A 292 -6.08 -18.13 -3.27
N LEU A 293 -5.91 -19.36 -2.78
CA LEU A 293 -6.61 -19.89 -1.62
C LEU A 293 -6.26 -19.11 -0.35
N VAL A 294 -4.97 -18.88 -0.08
CA VAL A 294 -4.53 -18.07 1.06
C VAL A 294 -5.10 -16.66 0.98
N ASN A 295 -4.98 -16.00 -0.18
CA ASN A 295 -5.56 -14.68 -0.41
C ASN A 295 -7.09 -14.66 -0.19
N SER A 296 -7.79 -15.73 -0.60
CA SER A 296 -9.24 -15.82 -0.48
C SER A 296 -9.74 -16.01 0.96
N ILE A 297 -9.00 -16.77 1.77
CA ILE A 297 -9.30 -16.96 3.20
C ILE A 297 -9.12 -15.62 3.93
N GLU A 298 -8.01 -14.92 3.67
CA GLU A 298 -7.75 -13.60 4.26
C GLU A 298 -8.81 -12.57 3.87
N ASN A 299 -9.15 -12.52 2.57
CA ASN A 299 -10.20 -11.66 2.06
C ASN A 299 -11.55 -11.94 2.73
N THR A 300 -11.89 -13.21 2.93
CA THR A 300 -13.11 -13.63 3.59
C THR A 300 -13.13 -13.20 5.06
N LEU A 301 -12.00 -13.33 5.76
CA LEU A 301 -11.86 -12.85 7.15
C LEU A 301 -12.01 -11.32 7.23
N LEU A 302 -11.38 -10.58 6.30
CA LEU A 302 -11.52 -9.12 6.22
C LEU A 302 -12.96 -8.72 5.89
N LEU A 303 -13.64 -9.46 5.01
CA LEU A 303 -15.03 -9.22 4.66
C LEU A 303 -15.96 -9.44 5.87
N PHE A 304 -15.81 -10.56 6.59
CA PHE A 304 -16.59 -10.82 7.79
C PHE A 304 -16.34 -9.78 8.87
N ALA A 305 -15.08 -9.35 9.08
CA ALA A 305 -14.76 -8.29 10.02
C ALA A 305 -15.40 -6.95 9.60
N PHE A 306 -15.36 -6.61 8.31
CA PHE A 306 -16.00 -5.43 7.76
C PHE A 306 -17.52 -5.45 8.01
N ILE A 307 -18.20 -6.52 7.59
CA ILE A 307 -19.66 -6.68 7.78
C ILE A 307 -20.03 -6.63 9.26
N TYR A 308 -19.32 -7.37 10.12
CA TYR A 308 -19.58 -7.41 11.55
C TYR A 308 -19.53 -6.01 12.19
N ILE A 309 -18.47 -5.24 11.90
CA ILE A 309 -18.29 -3.90 12.46
C ILE A 309 -19.34 -2.94 11.92
N VAL A 310 -19.64 -3.00 10.61
CA VAL A 310 -20.65 -2.14 9.97
C VAL A 310 -22.05 -2.40 10.55
N ILE A 311 -22.43 -3.66 10.77
CA ILE A 311 -23.71 -4.03 11.40
C ILE A 311 -23.76 -3.54 12.85
N LYS A 312 -22.70 -3.79 13.64
CA LYS A 312 -22.65 -3.36 15.06
C LYS A 312 -22.71 -1.84 15.23
N THR A 313 -22.11 -1.11 14.30
CA THR A 313 -22.11 0.37 14.30
C THR A 313 -23.36 0.98 13.65
N ARG A 314 -24.31 0.14 13.19
CA ARG A 314 -25.55 0.54 12.50
C ARG A 314 -25.29 1.50 11.34
N PHE A 315 -24.24 1.26 10.55
CA PHE A 315 -23.85 2.09 9.41
C PHE A 315 -23.60 3.57 9.72
N LYS A 316 -23.33 3.93 10.99
CA LYS A 316 -23.01 5.31 11.35
C LYS A 316 -21.67 5.69 10.73
N LEU A 317 -21.70 6.56 9.71
CA LEU A 317 -20.50 7.09 9.05
C LEU A 317 -19.76 8.16 9.88
N ARG A 318 -20.44 8.74 10.89
CA ARG A 318 -19.89 9.85 11.69
C ARG A 318 -18.50 9.56 12.28
N PRO A 319 -18.23 8.38 12.90
CA PRO A 319 -16.89 8.01 13.37
C PRO A 319 -15.79 8.03 12.30
N PHE A 320 -16.11 7.69 11.06
CA PHE A 320 -15.16 7.64 9.95
C PHE A 320 -14.74 9.03 9.46
N ILE A 321 -15.64 10.01 9.58
CA ILE A 321 -15.49 11.37 9.06
C ILE A 321 -15.10 12.35 10.20
N GLN A 322 -14.87 11.84 11.41
CA GLN A 322 -14.49 12.66 12.55
C GLN A 322 -12.99 12.98 12.57
N ASP A 323 -12.69 14.19 13.00
CA ASP A 323 -11.38 14.83 13.10
C ASP A 323 -10.48 14.59 11.89
N LYS A 324 -9.25 14.13 12.15
CA LYS A 324 -8.24 13.87 11.13
C LYS A 324 -8.53 12.60 10.33
N ASN A 325 -9.44 11.72 10.78
CA ASN A 325 -9.78 10.49 10.06
C ASN A 325 -10.50 10.77 8.74
N MET A 326 -11.13 11.95 8.59
CA MET A 326 -11.76 12.34 7.34
C MET A 326 -10.77 12.40 6.17
N TRP A 327 -9.51 12.78 6.41
CA TRP A 327 -8.49 12.74 5.37
C TRP A 327 -8.24 11.29 4.92
N LEU A 328 -8.04 10.38 5.87
CA LEU A 328 -7.86 8.96 5.58
C LEU A 328 -9.07 8.36 4.85
N PHE A 329 -10.28 8.74 5.25
CA PHE A 329 -11.52 8.31 4.59
C PHE A 329 -11.63 8.84 3.16
N ALA A 330 -11.30 10.11 2.91
CA ALA A 330 -11.28 10.67 1.57
C ALA A 330 -10.22 9.99 0.68
N TYR A 331 -9.03 9.73 1.21
CA TYR A 331 -7.98 8.98 0.51
C TYR A 331 -8.43 7.56 0.16
N LEU A 332 -9.05 6.87 1.13
CA LEU A 332 -9.61 5.53 0.93
C LEU A 332 -10.61 5.53 -0.22
N MET A 333 -11.61 6.42 -0.18
CA MET A 333 -12.66 6.48 -1.19
C MET A 333 -12.06 6.77 -2.57
N LEU A 334 -11.28 7.84 -2.73
CA LEU A 334 -10.68 8.18 -4.02
C LEU A 334 -9.82 7.05 -4.60
N THR A 335 -8.95 6.47 -3.78
CA THR A 335 -7.99 5.47 -4.24
C THR A 335 -8.67 4.15 -4.58
N SER A 336 -9.60 3.70 -3.75
CA SER A 336 -10.36 2.47 -4.04
C SER A 336 -11.28 2.64 -5.25
N SER A 337 -11.90 3.81 -5.45
CA SER A 337 -12.68 4.11 -6.66
C SER A 337 -11.85 4.01 -7.93
N VAL A 338 -10.72 4.73 -7.99
CA VAL A 338 -9.87 4.76 -9.20
C VAL A 338 -9.34 3.36 -9.51
N LEU A 339 -8.89 2.61 -8.51
CA LEU A 339 -8.35 1.26 -8.72
C LEU A 339 -9.44 0.24 -9.07
N ALA A 340 -10.61 0.31 -8.46
CA ALA A 340 -11.73 -0.58 -8.77
C ALA A 340 -12.31 -0.36 -10.18
N LEU A 341 -12.23 0.86 -10.70
CA LEU A 341 -12.68 1.18 -12.06
C LEU A 341 -11.67 0.77 -13.14
N THR A 342 -10.38 0.65 -12.80
CA THR A 342 -9.30 0.46 -13.79
C THR A 342 -8.67 -0.93 -13.78
N THR A 343 -8.97 -1.76 -12.78
CA THR A 343 -8.33 -3.08 -12.60
C THR A 343 -9.33 -4.21 -12.72
N ALA A 344 -9.29 -4.93 -13.85
CA ALA A 344 -10.15 -6.07 -14.13
C ALA A 344 -9.55 -7.43 -13.68
N ASN A 345 -8.28 -7.45 -13.23
CA ASN A 345 -7.57 -8.68 -12.88
C ASN A 345 -7.48 -8.88 -11.36
N LEU A 346 -8.02 -9.99 -10.83
CA LEU A 346 -8.03 -10.28 -9.39
C LEU A 346 -6.63 -10.49 -8.81
N GLY A 347 -5.70 -11.06 -9.57
CA GLY A 347 -4.30 -11.21 -9.14
C GLY A 347 -3.64 -9.86 -8.91
N ILE A 348 -3.84 -8.92 -9.84
CA ILE A 348 -3.33 -7.54 -9.70
C ILE A 348 -4.02 -6.83 -8.52
N ALA A 349 -5.34 -6.98 -8.38
CA ALA A 349 -6.11 -6.37 -7.29
C ALA A 349 -5.63 -6.84 -5.91
N THR A 350 -5.37 -8.15 -5.73
CA THR A 350 -4.87 -8.69 -4.44
C THR A 350 -3.54 -8.10 -3.99
N ARG A 351 -2.69 -7.70 -4.95
CA ARG A 351 -1.42 -7.00 -4.68
C ARG A 351 -1.64 -5.51 -4.43
N GLN A 352 -2.38 -4.84 -5.31
CA GLN A 352 -2.49 -3.38 -5.31
C GLN A 352 -3.38 -2.83 -4.18
N LYS A 353 -4.35 -3.62 -3.68
CA LYS A 353 -5.22 -3.21 -2.58
C LYS A 353 -4.46 -2.78 -1.32
N TRP A 354 -3.22 -3.26 -1.12
CA TRP A 354 -2.38 -2.90 0.03
C TRP A 354 -1.97 -1.41 0.05
N MET A 355 -2.27 -0.64 -1.00
CA MET A 355 -2.16 0.83 -1.02
C MET A 355 -3.27 1.56 -0.25
N PHE A 356 -4.38 0.91 0.07
CA PHE A 356 -5.44 1.53 0.89
C PHE A 356 -6.02 0.60 1.95
N MET A 357 -5.79 -0.71 1.86
CA MET A 357 -6.25 -1.68 2.85
C MET A 357 -5.79 -1.37 4.29
N PRO A 358 -4.55 -0.87 4.55
CA PRO A 358 -4.16 -0.42 5.88
C PRO A 358 -5.08 0.66 6.44
N VAL A 359 -5.61 1.54 5.57
CA VAL A 359 -6.55 2.59 5.96
C VAL A 359 -7.92 1.99 6.32
N ILE A 360 -8.41 1.00 5.54
CA ILE A 360 -9.63 0.26 5.89
C ILE A 360 -9.48 -0.38 7.27
N ILE A 361 -8.41 -1.14 7.47
CA ILE A 361 -8.15 -1.85 8.73
C ILE A 361 -8.05 -0.86 9.90
N TYR A 362 -7.33 0.26 9.72
CA TYR A 362 -7.24 1.31 10.73
C TYR A 362 -8.61 1.85 11.14
N LEU A 363 -9.42 2.26 10.15
CA LEU A 363 -10.73 2.83 10.40
C LEU A 363 -11.68 1.81 11.04
N LEU A 364 -11.66 0.55 10.60
CA LEU A 364 -12.46 -0.51 11.20
C LEU A 364 -12.13 -0.73 12.68
N ILE A 365 -10.85 -0.85 13.02
CA ILE A 365 -10.41 -1.06 14.42
C ILE A 365 -10.74 0.17 15.28
N TYR A 366 -10.53 1.38 14.74
CA TYR A 366 -10.87 2.63 15.42
C TYR A 366 -12.37 2.71 15.76
N VAL A 367 -13.22 2.42 14.78
CA VAL A 367 -14.68 2.49 14.94
C VAL A 367 -15.19 1.41 15.88
N PHE A 368 -14.66 0.18 15.78
CA PHE A 368 -15.00 -0.89 16.70
C PHE A 368 -14.61 -0.56 18.16
N HIS A 369 -13.44 0.05 18.36
CA HIS A 369 -13.01 0.53 19.66
C HIS A 369 -13.95 1.60 20.23
N GLN A 370 -14.38 2.57 19.41
CA GLN A 370 -15.35 3.58 19.85
C GLN A 370 -16.68 2.95 20.25
N TYR A 371 -17.23 2.07 19.41
CA TYR A 371 -18.46 1.34 19.71
C TYR A 371 -18.40 0.62 21.06
N ARG A 372 -17.30 -0.10 21.33
CA ARG A 372 -17.10 -0.81 22.60
C ARG A 372 -16.98 0.14 23.79
N THR A 373 -16.36 1.30 23.59
CA THR A 373 -16.23 2.32 24.66
C THR A 373 -17.57 2.95 24.98
N ASP A 374 -18.40 3.24 23.97
CA ASP A 374 -19.73 3.80 24.15
C ASP A 374 -20.70 2.78 24.76
N SER A 375 -20.58 1.50 24.41
CA SER A 375 -21.39 0.42 25.01
C SER A 375 -21.03 0.09 26.46
N LEU A 376 -19.85 0.51 26.94
CA LEU A 376 -19.46 0.35 28.35
C LEU A 376 -19.90 1.53 29.22
N LYS A 377 -20.31 2.65 28.60
CA LYS A 377 -20.80 3.86 29.28
C LYS A 377 -22.32 3.88 29.44
N ASN A 378 -23.03 3.15 28.59
CA ASN A 378 -24.47 2.89 28.68
C ASN A 378 -24.68 1.53 29.33
#